data_AF-Q726V6-F1
#
_entry.id   AF-Q726V6-F1
#
_cell.length_a   1.000
_cell.length_b   1.000
_cell.length_c   1.000
_cell.angle_alpha   90.00
_cell.angle_beta   90.00
_cell.angle_gamma   90.00
#
_symmetry.space_group_name_H-M   'P 1'
#
loop_
_entity.id
_entity.type
_entity.pdbx_description
1 polymer ?
#
loop_
_entity_poly.entity_id
_entity_poly.type
_entity_poly.pdbx_seq_one_letter_code
_entity_poly.pdbx_strand_id
1 'polypeptide(L)'
;MRLFAASGAPGTLVCLARMLLDGAFSDVEWRLGCPPALRGWLSRALGAEAGPNGLSSEGHLPEGWLVDLPDVDASHRDATLGRLLEGVDTVLVGTDLGLCIDERLATVARGAGLPVHYYIDFATCIPERVVQMHPGPGTVLAPGVKVAEDLVRAGCPMPVTDCGHPEFERLLAVDAAASRVAAERVRRAAGLPDDALLVAYFSQPFSDHRAVYHDAHLDFLDSGRLGYDELSIFDAVAAALSRRSRPAALFVQPHPRETPGKYASRMEARADGVLHRAMWGGTKDELLLAADVVLGMQSTVLVEAVYLGRPVASLDIGAAYGGAGKEASPFDAASWGVACIGDMTTLQAGLDDVRRLLPVSRNPLGIRPGCAARLAQVLCGGATTPRGVAAAKGAA
;
A
#
# COMPACT_ATOMS: atom_id res chain seq x y z
N MET A 1 -8.92 10.91 -11.84
CA MET A 1 -7.58 11.12 -11.19
C MET A 1 -7.64 12.25 -10.13
N ARG A 2 -6.80 12.23 -9.07
CA ARG A 2 -6.76 13.30 -8.01
C ARG A 2 -5.32 13.87 -7.85
N LEU A 3 -5.15 15.18 -8.09
CA LEU A 3 -3.91 15.95 -7.85
C LEU A 3 -4.15 16.92 -6.69
N PHE A 4 -3.23 17.02 -5.74
CA PHE A 4 -3.28 18.00 -4.66
C PHE A 4 -2.09 18.92 -4.72
N ALA A 5 -2.32 20.22 -4.65
CA ALA A 5 -1.28 21.23 -4.62
C ALA A 5 -1.22 21.80 -3.18
N ALA A 6 -0.09 21.69 -2.48
CA ALA A 6 0.03 22.16 -1.08
C ALA A 6 1.13 23.21 -0.93
N SER A 7 0.80 24.36 -0.31
CA SER A 7 1.78 25.44 -0.06
C SER A 7 2.28 25.48 1.39
N GLY A 8 3.57 25.21 1.59
CA GLY A 8 4.21 25.13 2.91
C GLY A 8 4.91 26.41 3.38
N ALA A 9 5.23 27.33 2.45
CA ALA A 9 5.83 28.64 2.69
C ALA A 9 5.30 29.62 1.62
N PRO A 10 5.38 30.95 1.80
CA PRO A 10 5.06 31.89 0.72
C PRO A 10 5.93 31.56 -0.51
N GLY A 11 5.32 31.00 -1.56
CA GLY A 11 5.99 30.64 -2.82
C GLY A 11 6.00 29.15 -3.16
N THR A 12 5.94 28.23 -2.21
CA THR A 12 6.03 26.80 -2.51
C THR A 12 4.67 26.20 -2.76
N LEU A 13 4.49 25.47 -3.85
CA LEU A 13 3.31 24.63 -4.12
C LEU A 13 3.82 23.23 -4.48
N VAL A 14 3.33 22.21 -3.77
CA VAL A 14 3.72 20.79 -3.95
C VAL A 14 2.57 20.07 -4.62
N CYS A 15 2.76 19.61 -5.86
CA CYS A 15 1.81 18.72 -6.52
C CYS A 15 2.03 17.26 -6.06
N LEU A 16 1.04 16.71 -5.36
CA LEU A 16 0.90 15.33 -4.94
C LEU A 16 -0.08 14.64 -5.90
N ALA A 17 0.45 13.81 -6.80
CA ALA A 17 -0.37 12.90 -7.58
C ALA A 17 -0.64 11.63 -6.78
N ARG A 18 -1.93 11.32 -6.55
CA ARG A 18 -2.49 10.00 -6.19
C ARG A 18 -2.07 9.31 -4.86
N MET A 19 -1.03 9.76 -4.18
CA MET A 19 -0.40 8.97 -3.12
C MET A 19 -1.06 8.97 -1.73
N LEU A 20 -1.94 9.92 -1.41
CA LEU A 20 -2.42 10.09 -0.02
C LEU A 20 -3.89 9.73 0.22
N LEU A 21 -4.71 9.46 -0.81
CA LEU A 21 -6.17 9.41 -0.65
C LEU A 21 -6.89 8.15 -1.14
N ASP A 22 -6.20 7.17 -1.74
CA ASP A 22 -6.84 5.89 -2.11
C ASP A 22 -6.91 4.91 -0.91
N GLY A 23 -6.72 5.38 0.33
CA GLY A 23 -7.02 4.60 1.54
C GLY A 23 -6.24 4.92 2.83
N ALA A 24 -5.36 5.93 2.84
CA ALA A 24 -4.44 6.15 3.97
C ALA A 24 -5.01 7.03 5.11
N PHE A 25 -5.73 8.12 4.79
CA PHE A 25 -6.30 8.98 5.83
C PHE A 25 -7.72 8.55 6.18
N SER A 26 -7.87 7.74 7.24
CA SER A 26 -9.15 7.70 7.97
C SER A 26 -9.41 9.07 8.62
N ASP A 27 -10.68 9.40 8.91
CA ASP A 27 -11.12 10.65 9.57
C ASP A 27 -10.31 11.03 10.83
N VAL A 28 -9.63 10.06 11.45
CA VAL A 28 -8.79 10.22 12.65
C VAL A 28 -7.46 10.89 12.34
N GLU A 29 -6.86 10.66 11.17
CA GLU A 29 -5.57 11.25 10.79
C GLU A 29 -5.65 12.74 10.45
N TRP A 30 -6.80 13.18 9.92
CA TRP A 30 -7.10 14.60 9.73
C TRP A 30 -7.04 15.38 11.04
N ARG A 31 -7.39 14.74 12.17
CA ARG A 31 -7.54 15.37 13.49
C ARG A 31 -6.24 15.46 14.30
N LEU A 32 -5.25 14.60 14.07
CA LEU A 32 -4.11 14.46 15.00
C LEU A 32 -2.73 14.88 14.48
N GLY A 33 -2.51 15.00 13.16
CA GLY A 33 -1.17 15.27 12.61
C GLY A 33 -1.02 16.49 11.69
N CYS A 34 -2.12 17.08 11.21
CA CYS A 34 -2.07 18.23 10.31
C CYS A 34 -1.75 19.52 11.11
N PRO A 35 -0.64 20.23 10.82
CA PRO A 35 -0.35 21.49 11.48
C PRO A 35 -1.55 22.44 11.35
N PRO A 36 -1.95 23.20 12.40
CA PRO A 36 -3.11 24.07 12.37
C PRO A 36 -3.13 25.05 11.17
N ALA A 37 -1.94 25.45 10.70
CA ALA A 37 -1.76 26.28 9.52
C ALA A 37 -2.20 25.58 8.22
N LEU A 38 -1.87 24.29 8.04
CA LEU A 38 -2.25 23.49 6.87
C LEU A 38 -3.75 23.15 6.91
N ARG A 39 -4.31 22.88 8.10
CA ARG A 39 -5.75 22.63 8.28
C ARG A 39 -6.59 23.87 7.97
N GLY A 40 -6.22 25.03 8.53
CA GLY A 40 -6.91 26.30 8.24
C GLY A 40 -6.76 26.75 6.79
N TRP A 41 -5.67 26.37 6.12
CA TRP A 41 -5.47 26.63 4.69
C TRP A 41 -6.35 25.72 3.82
N LEU A 42 -6.39 24.41 4.08
CA LEU A 42 -7.26 23.47 3.35
C LEU A 42 -8.75 23.81 3.51
N SER A 43 -9.22 24.15 4.72
CA SER A 43 -10.62 24.59 4.92
C SER A 43 -10.99 25.88 4.19
N ARG A 44 -10.01 26.75 3.90
CA ARG A 44 -10.21 27.98 3.10
C ARG A 44 -10.13 27.71 1.60
N ALA A 45 -9.23 26.83 1.18
CA ALA A 45 -9.07 26.42 -0.22
C ALA A 45 -10.25 25.54 -0.71
N LEU A 46 -10.88 24.79 0.19
CA LEU A 46 -12.02 23.90 -0.10
C LEU A 46 -13.40 24.60 -0.01
N GLY A 47 -13.44 25.90 0.30
CA GLY A 47 -14.68 26.69 0.37
C GLY A 47 -15.48 26.54 1.67
N ALA A 48 -16.11 27.64 2.11
CA ALA A 48 -16.79 27.76 3.41
C ALA A 48 -18.13 26.99 3.54
N GLU A 49 -18.54 26.22 2.53
CA GLU A 49 -19.75 25.38 2.61
C GLU A 49 -19.45 23.95 3.06
N ALA A 50 -18.17 23.58 3.19
CA ALA A 50 -17.84 22.36 3.89
C ALA A 50 -18.17 22.56 5.37
N GLY A 51 -19.15 21.81 5.89
CA GLY A 51 -19.49 21.80 7.31
C GLY A 51 -18.26 21.53 8.19
N PRO A 52 -18.38 21.53 9.53
CA PRO A 52 -17.24 21.46 10.47
C PRO A 52 -16.30 20.24 10.29
N ASN A 53 -16.65 19.30 9.41
CA ASN A 53 -15.89 18.12 9.04
C ASN A 53 -15.23 18.17 7.65
N GLY A 54 -15.33 19.26 6.87
CA GLY A 54 -14.58 19.41 5.61
C GLY A 54 -14.99 18.47 4.46
N LEU A 55 -15.93 17.56 4.67
CA LEU A 55 -16.40 16.53 3.75
C LEU A 55 -17.93 16.43 3.84
N SER A 56 -18.59 16.05 2.75
CA SER A 56 -19.99 15.58 2.81
C SER A 56 -20.07 14.38 3.76
N SER A 57 -21.27 14.04 4.24
CA SER A 57 -21.51 12.85 5.08
C SER A 57 -21.10 11.52 4.44
N GLU A 58 -20.64 11.53 3.18
CA GLU A 58 -20.17 10.39 2.41
C GLU A 58 -18.65 10.43 2.12
N GLY A 59 -17.89 11.40 2.64
CA GLY A 59 -16.44 11.44 2.44
C GLY A 59 -16.00 11.74 1.00
N HIS A 60 -16.91 12.24 0.16
CA HIS A 60 -16.62 12.58 -1.23
C HIS A 60 -16.21 14.05 -1.37
N LEU A 61 -15.08 14.30 -2.04
CA LEU A 61 -14.73 15.63 -2.54
C LEU A 61 -15.81 16.08 -3.56
N PRO A 62 -16.13 17.38 -3.65
CA PRO A 62 -17.15 17.87 -4.57
C PRO A 62 -16.85 17.45 -6.01
N GLU A 63 -17.88 16.96 -6.72
CA GLU A 63 -17.87 16.66 -8.16
C GLU A 63 -17.42 17.91 -8.92
N GLY A 64 -16.20 17.89 -9.46
CA GLY A 64 -15.57 19.04 -10.14
C GLY A 64 -14.05 19.13 -9.98
N TRP A 65 -13.48 18.47 -8.97
CA TRP A 65 -12.02 18.39 -8.73
C TRP A 65 -11.41 17.05 -9.18
N LEU A 66 -12.22 16.19 -9.79
CA LEU A 66 -11.84 14.95 -10.43
C LEU A 66 -11.57 15.24 -11.90
N VAL A 67 -10.29 15.35 -12.28
CA VAL A 67 -9.93 15.30 -13.69
C VAL A 67 -9.70 13.82 -14.01
N ASP A 68 -10.68 13.16 -14.62
CA ASP A 68 -10.31 12.15 -15.60
C ASP A 68 -9.89 12.93 -16.83
N LEU A 69 -8.63 12.79 -17.22
CA LEU A 69 -8.24 13.24 -18.55
C LEU A 69 -8.85 12.21 -19.49
N PRO A 70 -9.89 12.54 -20.27
CA PRO A 70 -10.42 11.63 -21.27
C PRO A 70 -9.29 11.26 -22.26
N ASP A 71 -9.58 10.45 -23.28
CA ASP A 71 -8.68 10.24 -24.41
C ASP A 71 -8.49 11.53 -25.26
N VAL A 72 -7.99 12.59 -24.64
CA VAL A 72 -7.41 13.75 -25.28
C VAL A 72 -6.04 13.38 -25.84
N ASP A 73 -5.65 14.02 -26.92
CA ASP A 73 -4.33 13.79 -27.50
C ASP A 73 -3.22 14.07 -26.47
N ALA A 74 -2.05 13.47 -26.68
CA ALA A 74 -0.92 13.60 -25.78
C ALA A 74 -0.52 15.08 -25.55
N SER A 75 -0.45 15.91 -26.59
CA SER A 75 -0.07 17.31 -26.46
C SER A 75 -1.04 18.11 -25.58
N HIS A 76 -2.34 17.83 -25.64
CA HIS A 76 -3.32 18.49 -24.78
C HIS A 76 -3.16 18.08 -23.31
N ARG A 77 -2.82 16.81 -23.04
CA ARG A 77 -2.51 16.34 -21.68
C ARG A 77 -1.26 17.03 -21.14
N ASP A 78 -0.19 17.12 -21.92
CA ASP A 78 1.05 17.81 -21.48
C ASP A 78 0.83 19.29 -21.24
N ALA A 79 0.08 19.98 -22.11
CA ALA A 79 -0.28 21.38 -21.92
C ALA A 79 -1.12 21.57 -20.64
N THR A 80 -2.00 20.63 -20.34
CA THR A 80 -2.81 20.66 -19.11
C THR A 80 -1.95 20.44 -17.87
N LEU A 81 -1.04 19.45 -17.90
CA LEU A 81 -0.08 19.24 -16.81
C LEU A 81 0.84 20.45 -16.63
N GLY A 82 1.32 21.06 -17.71
CA GLY A 82 2.13 22.27 -17.67
C GLY A 82 1.43 23.42 -16.96
N ARG A 83 0.14 23.67 -17.27
CA ARG A 83 -0.67 24.67 -16.56
C ARG A 83 -0.85 24.34 -15.07
N LEU A 84 -1.01 23.05 -14.74
CA LEU A 84 -1.11 22.62 -13.33
C LEU A 84 0.20 22.81 -12.55
N LEU A 85 1.33 22.95 -13.25
CA LEU A 85 2.64 23.19 -12.66
C LEU A 85 2.98 24.68 -12.55
N GLU A 86 2.11 25.60 -13.00
CA GLU A 86 2.31 27.03 -12.81
C GLU A 86 2.32 27.39 -11.32
N GLY A 87 3.41 28.00 -10.85
CA GLY A 87 3.61 28.32 -9.43
C GLY A 87 3.99 27.14 -8.54
N VAL A 88 4.29 25.97 -9.12
CA VAL A 88 4.87 24.81 -8.42
C VAL A 88 6.38 24.97 -8.31
N ASP A 89 6.90 24.79 -7.10
CA ASP A 89 8.34 24.84 -6.81
C ASP A 89 8.99 23.46 -6.91
N THR A 90 8.22 22.40 -6.64
CA THR A 90 8.70 21.02 -6.66
C THR A 90 7.56 20.04 -6.88
N VAL A 91 7.87 18.90 -7.49
CA VAL A 91 6.89 17.85 -7.78
C VAL A 91 7.23 16.60 -6.98
N LEU A 92 6.21 15.95 -6.41
CA LEU A 92 6.32 14.64 -5.77
C LEU A 92 5.44 13.64 -6.51
N VAL A 93 6.06 12.59 -7.05
CA VAL A 93 5.38 11.50 -7.74
C VAL A 93 5.59 10.18 -7.01
N GLY A 94 4.64 9.25 -7.17
CA GLY A 94 4.86 7.86 -6.82
C GLY A 94 5.78 7.17 -7.84
N THR A 95 6.01 5.88 -7.60
CA THR A 95 6.76 5.01 -8.53
C THR A 95 5.93 3.80 -8.93
N ASP A 96 4.61 3.97 -9.10
CA ASP A 96 3.74 2.84 -9.46
C ASP A 96 4.16 2.24 -10.80
N LEU A 97 4.14 0.91 -10.89
CA LEU A 97 4.50 0.22 -12.12
C LEU A 97 3.29 0.23 -13.05
N GLY A 98 3.46 0.85 -14.21
CA GLY A 98 2.46 0.78 -15.29
C GLY A 98 1.40 1.87 -15.28
N LEU A 99 1.69 3.02 -14.67
CA LEU A 99 0.86 4.22 -14.82
C LEU A 99 1.67 5.35 -15.44
N CYS A 100 1.36 5.65 -16.70
CA CYS A 100 2.00 6.69 -17.49
C CYS A 100 1.92 8.10 -16.88
N ILE A 101 1.03 8.35 -15.90
CA ILE A 101 0.80 9.70 -15.38
C ILE A 101 1.92 10.20 -14.47
N ASP A 102 2.49 9.35 -13.62
CA ASP A 102 3.57 9.76 -12.71
C ASP A 102 4.84 10.04 -13.51
N GLU A 103 5.17 9.15 -14.45
CA GLU A 103 6.27 9.33 -15.39
C GLU A 103 6.08 10.58 -16.27
N ARG A 104 4.86 10.81 -16.76
CA ARG A 104 4.53 11.96 -17.59
C ARG A 104 4.56 13.26 -16.82
N LEU A 105 3.99 13.30 -15.61
CA LEU A 105 4.07 14.46 -14.73
C LEU A 105 5.53 14.77 -14.39
N ALA A 106 6.33 13.74 -14.07
CA ALA A 106 7.76 13.88 -13.86
C ALA A 106 8.48 14.42 -15.11
N THR A 107 8.08 13.97 -16.30
CA THR A 107 8.64 14.43 -17.58
C THR A 107 8.30 15.89 -17.86
N VAL A 108 7.04 16.29 -17.71
CA VAL A 108 6.61 17.70 -17.89
C VAL A 108 7.28 18.60 -16.85
N ALA A 109 7.34 18.17 -15.59
CA ALA A 109 8.00 18.91 -14.51
C ALA A 109 9.50 19.12 -14.77
N ARG A 110 10.21 18.08 -15.20
CA ARG A 110 11.62 18.19 -15.62
C ARG A 110 11.79 19.12 -16.81
N GLY A 111 10.88 19.04 -17.80
CA GLY A 111 10.88 19.95 -18.95
C GLY A 111 10.71 21.42 -18.55
N ALA A 112 10.01 21.68 -17.44
CA ALA A 112 9.87 22.99 -16.82
C ALA A 112 11.02 23.36 -15.85
N GLY A 113 12.03 22.49 -15.70
CA GLY A 113 13.17 22.70 -14.80
C GLY A 113 12.87 22.52 -13.31
N LEU A 114 11.73 21.92 -12.96
CA LEU A 114 11.33 21.69 -11.57
C LEU A 114 12.06 20.47 -10.98
N PRO A 115 12.44 20.50 -9.68
CA PRO A 115 12.83 19.31 -8.94
C PRO A 115 11.71 18.28 -8.91
N VAL A 116 12.06 17.02 -9.14
CA VAL A 116 11.12 15.88 -9.07
C VAL A 116 11.57 14.91 -8.00
N HIS A 117 10.73 14.71 -6.99
CA HIS A 117 10.93 13.69 -5.98
C HIS A 117 10.09 12.47 -6.30
N TYR A 118 10.71 11.30 -6.19
CA TYR A 118 10.03 10.02 -6.36
C TYR A 118 9.83 9.40 -4.99
N TYR A 119 8.62 9.00 -4.63
CA TYR A 119 8.39 8.27 -3.39
C TYR A 119 8.05 6.81 -3.67
N ILE A 120 8.79 5.93 -3.00
CA ILE A 120 8.55 4.48 -3.05
C ILE A 120 7.50 4.14 -2.00
N ASP A 121 6.31 3.79 -2.45
CA ASP A 121 5.20 3.34 -1.61
C ASP A 121 5.33 1.88 -1.18
N PHE A 122 5.88 1.05 -2.05
CA PHE A 122 6.04 -0.37 -1.77
C PHE A 122 7.35 -0.90 -2.34
N ALA A 123 8.08 -1.65 -1.50
CA ALA A 123 9.42 -2.14 -1.79
C ALA A 123 9.40 -3.42 -2.66
N THR A 124 8.76 -3.33 -3.82
CA THR A 124 8.71 -4.40 -4.82
C THR A 124 9.26 -3.90 -6.15
N CYS A 125 9.91 -4.80 -6.88
CA CYS A 125 10.43 -4.54 -8.22
C CYS A 125 11.35 -3.32 -8.24
N ILE A 126 12.27 -3.24 -7.26
CA ILE A 126 13.16 -2.09 -7.11
C ILE A 126 13.99 -1.85 -8.38
N PRO A 127 14.58 -2.88 -9.02
CA PRO A 127 15.30 -2.69 -10.28
C PRO A 127 14.45 -2.04 -11.37
N GLU A 128 13.22 -2.50 -11.56
CA GLU A 128 12.29 -1.98 -12.57
C GLU A 128 11.90 -0.53 -12.27
N ARG A 129 11.62 -0.20 -11.00
CA ARG A 129 11.34 1.18 -10.57
C ARG A 129 12.54 2.10 -10.80
N VAL A 130 13.76 1.63 -10.56
CA VAL A 130 14.99 2.41 -10.79
C VAL A 130 15.17 2.76 -12.27
N VAL A 131 14.81 1.86 -13.19
CA VAL A 131 14.90 2.12 -14.65
C VAL A 131 13.97 3.26 -15.10
N GLN A 132 12.85 3.47 -14.40
CA GLN A 132 11.88 4.55 -14.69
C GLN A 132 12.29 5.91 -14.09
N MET A 133 13.33 5.94 -13.26
CA MET A 133 13.83 7.17 -12.67
C MET A 133 14.83 7.82 -13.60
N HIS A 134 14.71 9.13 -13.76
CA HIS A 134 15.65 9.91 -14.56
C HIS A 134 16.51 10.79 -13.66
N PRO A 135 17.82 10.91 -13.93
CA PRO A 135 18.69 11.82 -13.19
C PRO A 135 18.21 13.27 -13.34
N GLY A 136 18.33 14.05 -12.27
CA GLY A 136 17.92 15.45 -12.24
C GLY A 136 17.86 16.01 -10.82
N PRO A 137 17.47 17.30 -10.65
CA PRO A 137 17.20 17.86 -9.34
C PRO A 137 16.04 17.11 -8.67
N GLY A 138 16.22 16.73 -7.40
CA GLY A 138 15.24 15.95 -6.66
C GLY A 138 15.86 14.86 -5.80
N THR A 139 15.04 13.93 -5.34
CA THR A 139 15.45 12.84 -4.42
C THR A 139 14.48 11.67 -4.53
N VAL A 140 14.97 10.46 -4.34
CA VAL A 140 14.12 9.28 -4.13
C VAL A 140 13.89 9.08 -2.64
N LEU A 141 12.63 9.09 -2.25
CA LEU A 141 12.12 9.01 -0.90
C LEU A 141 11.74 7.56 -0.60
N ALA A 142 12.58 6.89 0.20
CA ALA A 142 12.42 5.49 0.56
C ALA A 142 11.63 5.34 1.86
N PRO A 143 10.74 4.33 1.97
CA PRO A 143 9.89 4.12 3.13
C PRO A 143 10.61 3.48 4.33
N GLY A 144 11.92 3.25 4.21
CA GLY A 144 12.77 2.74 5.28
C GLY A 144 14.21 2.51 4.83
N VAL A 145 15.10 2.29 5.79
CA VAL A 145 16.56 2.11 5.57
C VAL A 145 16.87 0.99 4.58
N LYS A 146 16.25 -0.18 4.74
CA LYS A 146 16.51 -1.33 3.86
C LYS A 146 16.15 -1.03 2.40
N VAL A 147 15.02 -0.37 2.17
CA VAL A 147 14.59 0.03 0.82
C VAL A 147 15.53 1.07 0.24
N ALA A 148 16.02 2.00 1.07
CA ALA A 148 17.03 2.96 0.65
C ALA A 148 18.34 2.27 0.21
N GLU A 149 18.80 1.28 0.98
CA GLU A 149 19.96 0.46 0.62
C GLU A 149 19.76 -0.33 -0.68
N ASP A 150 18.57 -0.89 -0.87
CA ASP A 150 18.23 -1.66 -2.06
C ASP A 150 18.18 -0.79 -3.31
N LEU A 151 17.60 0.42 -3.23
CA LEU A 151 17.62 1.42 -4.30
C LEU A 151 19.05 1.82 -4.68
N VAL A 152 19.91 2.07 -3.68
CA VAL A 152 21.32 2.39 -3.92
C VAL A 152 22.03 1.21 -4.59
N ARG A 153 21.80 -0.01 -4.11
CA ARG A 153 22.39 -1.23 -4.70
C ARG A 153 21.93 -1.48 -6.13
N ALA A 154 20.68 -1.17 -6.43
CA ALA A 154 20.10 -1.26 -7.77
C ALA A 154 20.59 -0.17 -8.72
N GLY A 155 21.41 0.78 -8.26
CA GLY A 155 21.99 1.82 -9.10
C GLY A 155 21.07 3.03 -9.31
N CYS A 156 20.25 3.37 -8.31
CA CYS A 156 19.38 4.55 -8.36
C CYS A 156 20.14 5.80 -8.84
N PRO A 157 19.66 6.51 -9.89
CA PRO A 157 20.40 7.60 -10.52
C PRO A 157 20.31 8.92 -9.75
N MET A 158 19.68 8.93 -8.57
CA MET A 158 19.37 10.12 -7.78
C MET A 158 19.75 9.91 -6.31
N PRO A 159 19.93 10.99 -5.53
CA PRO A 159 20.08 10.86 -4.09
C PRO A 159 18.89 10.10 -3.48
N VAL A 160 19.15 9.16 -2.58
CA VAL A 160 18.13 8.38 -1.87
C VAL A 160 18.07 8.83 -0.42
N THR A 161 16.87 9.08 0.09
CA THR A 161 16.62 9.47 1.49
C THR A 161 15.56 8.56 2.10
N ASP A 162 15.87 7.97 3.25
CA ASP A 162 14.87 7.30 4.09
C ASP A 162 13.99 8.35 4.78
N CYS A 163 12.73 8.43 4.33
CA CYS A 163 11.70 9.28 4.94
C CYS A 163 10.75 8.49 5.84
N GLY A 164 10.74 7.15 5.79
CA GLY A 164 9.72 6.32 6.43
C GLY A 164 8.43 6.29 5.61
N HIS A 165 7.42 5.57 6.10
CA HIS A 165 6.14 5.43 5.41
C HIS A 165 4.99 6.09 6.21
N PRO A 166 4.27 7.10 5.69
CA PRO A 166 3.17 7.75 6.41
C PRO A 166 2.11 6.75 6.87
N GLU A 167 1.69 5.83 5.98
CA GLU A 167 0.70 4.79 6.31
C GLU A 167 1.14 3.88 7.46
N PHE A 168 2.44 3.65 7.65
CA PHE A 168 2.90 2.81 8.75
C PHE A 168 3.10 3.60 10.04
N GLU A 169 3.34 4.91 9.94
CA GLU A 169 3.44 5.77 11.12
C GLU A 169 2.13 5.84 11.89
N ARG A 170 0.98 5.78 11.22
CA ARG A 170 -0.33 5.74 11.89
C ARG A 170 -0.47 4.54 12.82
N LEU A 171 0.19 3.44 12.49
CA LEU A 171 0.17 2.24 13.30
C LEU A 171 0.89 2.43 14.65
N LEU A 172 1.83 3.39 14.75
CA LEU A 172 2.45 3.78 16.03
C LEU A 172 1.42 4.34 17.04
N ALA A 173 0.30 4.88 16.55
CA ALA A 173 -0.76 5.42 17.40
C ALA A 173 -1.78 4.36 17.85
N VAL A 174 -1.66 3.12 17.37
CA VAL A 174 -2.61 2.05 17.68
C VAL A 174 -2.40 1.57 19.12
N ASP A 175 -3.37 1.85 19.98
CA ASP A 175 -3.37 1.40 21.37
C ASP A 175 -3.75 -0.08 21.47
N ALA A 176 -2.92 -0.85 22.16
CA ALA A 176 -3.08 -2.30 22.26
C ALA A 176 -4.32 -2.75 23.04
N ALA A 177 -4.78 -1.94 24.00
CA ALA A 177 -5.99 -2.26 24.76
C ALA A 177 -7.24 -1.98 23.91
N ALA A 178 -7.30 -0.81 23.27
CA ALA A 178 -8.35 -0.45 22.33
C ALA A 178 -8.43 -1.45 21.17
N SER A 179 -7.28 -1.89 20.65
CA SER A 179 -7.19 -2.93 19.62
C SER A 179 -7.84 -4.25 20.02
N ARG A 180 -7.65 -4.69 21.27
CA ARG A 180 -8.27 -5.94 21.76
C ARG A 180 -9.79 -5.80 21.86
N VAL A 181 -10.28 -4.67 22.36
CA VAL A 181 -11.72 -4.39 22.42
C VAL A 181 -12.34 -4.34 21.02
N ALA A 182 -11.66 -3.70 20.06
CA ALA A 182 -12.10 -3.66 18.68
C ALA A 182 -12.14 -5.06 18.04
N ALA A 183 -11.08 -5.87 18.25
CA ALA A 183 -11.01 -7.25 17.79
C ALA A 183 -12.18 -8.10 18.32
N GLU A 184 -12.46 -8.04 19.63
CA GLU A 184 -13.57 -8.74 20.27
C GLU A 184 -14.93 -8.28 19.74
N ARG A 185 -15.08 -7.00 19.43
CA ARG A 185 -16.31 -6.46 18.84
C ARG A 185 -16.55 -7.06 17.45
N VAL A 186 -15.53 -7.10 16.60
CA VAL A 186 -15.63 -7.71 15.25
C VAL A 186 -16.03 -9.18 15.35
N ARG A 187 -15.35 -9.95 16.21
CA ARG A 187 -15.62 -11.38 16.38
C ARG A 187 -17.04 -11.66 16.91
N ARG A 188 -17.51 -10.86 17.87
CA ARG A 188 -18.88 -10.94 18.40
C ARG A 188 -19.93 -10.57 17.37
N ALA A 189 -19.71 -9.50 16.61
CA ALA A 189 -20.63 -9.07 15.54
C ALA A 189 -20.77 -10.15 14.45
N ALA A 190 -19.71 -10.92 14.22
CA ALA A 190 -19.68 -12.05 13.32
C ALA A 190 -20.22 -13.37 13.91
N GLY A 191 -20.65 -13.38 15.18
CA GLY A 191 -21.15 -14.58 15.85
C GLY A 191 -20.11 -15.70 15.98
N LEU A 192 -18.81 -15.35 15.99
CA LEU A 192 -17.74 -16.35 16.05
C LEU A 192 -17.59 -16.87 17.48
N PRO A 193 -17.46 -18.20 17.68
CA PRO A 193 -17.03 -18.77 18.94
C PRO A 193 -15.69 -18.19 19.41
N ASP A 194 -15.48 -18.12 20.72
CA ASP A 194 -14.25 -17.60 21.33
C ASP A 194 -13.01 -18.36 20.83
N ASP A 195 -13.15 -19.65 20.55
CA ASP A 195 -12.06 -20.53 20.10
C ASP A 195 -11.95 -20.64 18.57
N ALA A 196 -12.79 -19.94 17.80
CA ALA A 196 -12.73 -19.97 16.34
C ALA A 196 -11.42 -19.34 15.83
N LEU A 197 -10.92 -19.80 14.68
CA LEU A 197 -9.81 -19.14 13.98
C LEU A 197 -10.38 -18.09 13.02
N LEU A 198 -10.01 -16.81 13.15
CA LEU A 198 -10.33 -15.77 12.18
C LEU A 198 -9.16 -15.54 11.23
N VAL A 199 -9.37 -15.87 9.96
CA VAL A 199 -8.43 -15.64 8.86
C VAL A 199 -8.94 -14.47 8.03
N ALA A 200 -8.13 -13.43 7.91
CA ALA A 200 -8.38 -12.31 7.00
C ALA A 200 -7.63 -12.54 5.70
N TYR A 201 -8.32 -12.54 4.56
CA TYR A 201 -7.73 -12.66 3.23
C TYR A 201 -7.90 -11.35 2.45
N PHE A 202 -6.78 -10.73 2.10
CA PHE A 202 -6.71 -9.53 1.29
C PHE A 202 -6.32 -9.92 -0.14
N SER A 203 -7.28 -9.81 -1.06
CA SER A 203 -7.06 -10.16 -2.46
C SER A 203 -6.40 -9.03 -3.25
N GLN A 204 -5.96 -9.36 -4.46
CA GLN A 204 -5.33 -8.50 -5.44
C GLN A 204 -5.89 -8.89 -6.81
N PRO A 205 -6.19 -7.95 -7.72
CA PRO A 205 -6.93 -8.24 -8.94
C PRO A 205 -6.02 -8.86 -10.04
N PHE A 206 -5.46 -10.05 -9.82
CA PHE A 206 -4.60 -10.69 -10.83
C PHE A 206 -5.40 -11.25 -12.00
N SER A 207 -6.55 -11.89 -11.76
CA SER A 207 -7.42 -12.35 -12.87
C SER A 207 -7.98 -11.18 -13.71
N ASP A 208 -8.11 -9.99 -13.10
CA ASP A 208 -8.64 -8.78 -13.74
C ASP A 208 -7.54 -7.81 -14.18
N HIS A 209 -6.25 -8.16 -14.08
CA HIS A 209 -5.15 -7.18 -14.20
C HIS A 209 -5.20 -6.39 -15.51
N ARG A 210 -5.52 -7.02 -16.65
CA ARG A 210 -5.65 -6.30 -17.94
C ARG A 210 -6.79 -5.31 -17.96
N ALA A 211 -7.93 -5.67 -17.38
CA ALA A 211 -9.09 -4.79 -17.27
C ALA A 211 -8.85 -3.64 -16.28
N VAL A 212 -8.01 -3.87 -15.27
CA VAL A 212 -7.76 -2.91 -14.18
C VAL A 212 -6.61 -1.95 -14.47
N TYR A 213 -5.54 -2.44 -15.09
CA TYR A 213 -4.31 -1.67 -15.27
C TYR A 213 -4.08 -1.22 -16.72
N HIS A 214 -4.77 -1.82 -17.71
CA HIS A 214 -4.66 -1.48 -19.13
C HIS A 214 -3.21 -1.42 -19.67
N ASP A 215 -2.29 -2.19 -19.08
CA ASP A 215 -0.87 -2.12 -19.40
C ASP A 215 -0.32 -3.51 -19.78
N ALA A 216 0.18 -3.61 -21.01
CA ALA A 216 0.83 -4.82 -21.52
C ALA A 216 2.16 -5.11 -20.79
N HIS A 217 2.80 -4.11 -20.19
CA HIS A 217 3.99 -4.33 -19.36
C HIS A 217 3.70 -5.12 -18.09
N LEU A 218 2.43 -5.23 -17.69
CA LEU A 218 2.00 -6.03 -16.55
C LEU A 218 1.56 -7.45 -16.94
N ASP A 219 1.80 -7.89 -18.18
CA ASP A 219 1.54 -9.27 -18.62
C ASP A 219 2.34 -10.33 -17.82
N PHE A 220 3.30 -9.94 -16.98
CA PHE A 220 3.93 -10.86 -16.03
C PHE A 220 3.01 -11.22 -14.86
N LEU A 221 1.97 -10.42 -14.58
CA LEU A 221 0.91 -10.69 -13.59
C LEU A 221 -0.21 -11.60 -14.14
N ASP A 222 -0.12 -12.02 -15.40
CA ASP A 222 -1.11 -12.90 -16.01
C ASP A 222 -1.22 -14.22 -15.24
N SER A 223 -2.43 -14.58 -14.82
CA SER A 223 -2.67 -15.77 -13.99
C SER A 223 -2.28 -17.07 -14.70
N GLY A 224 -2.37 -17.11 -16.04
CA GLY A 224 -1.89 -18.23 -16.83
C GLY A 224 -0.37 -18.41 -16.77
N ARG A 225 0.38 -17.31 -16.57
CA ARG A 225 1.83 -17.33 -16.36
C ARG A 225 2.22 -17.53 -14.90
N LEU A 226 1.49 -16.90 -13.98
CA LEU A 226 1.73 -17.05 -12.55
C LEU A 226 1.37 -18.45 -12.05
N GLY A 227 0.40 -19.12 -12.69
CA GLY A 227 -0.16 -20.40 -12.25
C GLY A 227 -1.23 -20.26 -11.17
N TYR A 228 -1.59 -19.03 -10.82
CA TYR A 228 -2.61 -18.69 -9.83
C TYR A 228 -3.22 -17.31 -10.08
N ASP A 229 -4.37 -17.12 -9.45
CA ASP A 229 -5.02 -15.84 -9.23
C ASP A 229 -5.60 -15.79 -7.80
N GLU A 230 -6.16 -14.65 -7.44
CA GLU A 230 -6.78 -14.43 -6.15
C GLU A 230 -7.99 -15.32 -5.84
N LEU A 231 -8.66 -15.84 -6.88
CA LEU A 231 -9.81 -16.72 -6.74
C LEU A 231 -9.37 -18.16 -6.43
N SER A 232 -8.33 -18.63 -7.10
CA SER A 232 -7.69 -19.92 -6.83
C SER A 232 -7.08 -19.94 -5.42
N ILE A 233 -6.47 -18.84 -4.96
CA ILE A 233 -5.99 -18.68 -3.59
C ILE A 233 -7.16 -18.72 -2.60
N PHE A 234 -8.26 -18.02 -2.88
CA PHE A 234 -9.46 -18.10 -2.04
C PHE A 234 -9.95 -19.55 -1.91
N ASP A 235 -10.08 -20.26 -3.04
CA ASP A 235 -10.58 -21.63 -3.10
C ASP A 235 -9.68 -22.59 -2.31
N ALA A 236 -8.37 -22.37 -2.40
CA ALA A 236 -7.32 -23.07 -1.68
C ALA A 236 -7.42 -22.87 -0.16
N VAL A 237 -7.46 -21.62 0.28
CA VAL A 237 -7.56 -21.25 1.70
C VAL A 237 -8.86 -21.78 2.29
N ALA A 238 -9.98 -21.58 1.61
CA ALA A 238 -11.27 -22.09 2.05
C ALA A 238 -11.22 -23.62 2.24
N ALA A 239 -10.69 -24.36 1.26
CA ALA A 239 -10.57 -25.82 1.36
C ALA A 239 -9.65 -26.27 2.52
N ALA A 240 -8.57 -25.53 2.78
CA ALA A 240 -7.68 -25.81 3.89
C ALA A 240 -8.37 -25.60 5.24
N LEU A 241 -9.16 -24.53 5.38
CA LEU A 241 -9.92 -24.23 6.59
C LEU A 241 -11.06 -25.21 6.85
N SER A 242 -11.76 -25.67 5.79
CA SER A 242 -12.83 -26.66 5.88
C SER A 242 -12.40 -28.00 6.47
N ARG A 243 -11.11 -28.38 6.29
CA ARG A 243 -10.55 -29.64 6.80
C ARG A 243 -10.18 -29.60 8.28
N ARG A 244 -10.29 -28.43 8.92
CA ARG A 244 -9.92 -28.26 10.33
C ARG A 244 -11.01 -28.83 11.24
N SER A 245 -10.58 -29.38 12.38
CA SER A 245 -11.49 -29.87 13.43
C SER A 245 -12.07 -28.74 14.29
N ARG A 246 -11.45 -27.56 14.29
CA ARG A 246 -11.91 -26.38 15.03
C ARG A 246 -12.65 -25.42 14.11
N PRO A 247 -13.67 -24.70 14.62
CA PRO A 247 -14.35 -23.67 13.86
C PRO A 247 -13.38 -22.64 13.29
N ALA A 248 -13.63 -22.22 12.05
CA ALA A 248 -12.84 -21.18 11.40
C ALA A 248 -13.76 -20.18 10.69
N ALA A 249 -13.26 -18.97 10.51
CA ALA A 249 -13.87 -17.92 9.73
C ALA A 249 -12.86 -17.40 8.71
N LEU A 250 -13.30 -17.25 7.47
CA LEU A 250 -12.54 -16.61 6.39
C LEU A 250 -13.25 -15.32 6.01
N PHE A 251 -12.61 -14.19 6.30
CA PHE A 251 -13.10 -12.87 5.91
C PHE A 251 -12.31 -12.40 4.70
N VAL A 252 -13.03 -12.04 3.64
CA VAL A 252 -12.41 -11.56 2.40
C VAL A 252 -12.54 -10.05 2.34
N GLN A 253 -11.42 -9.37 2.17
CA GLN A 253 -11.35 -7.96 1.81
C GLN A 253 -10.90 -7.85 0.35
N PRO A 254 -11.82 -7.60 -0.60
CA PRO A 254 -11.48 -7.33 -1.98
C PRO A 254 -10.55 -6.14 -2.11
N HIS A 255 -9.72 -6.17 -3.14
CA HIS A 255 -9.02 -4.98 -3.57
C HIS A 255 -10.04 -3.95 -4.09
N PRO A 256 -9.87 -2.63 -3.84
CA PRO A 256 -10.81 -1.60 -4.29
C PRO A 256 -11.06 -1.57 -5.80
N ARG A 257 -10.12 -2.11 -6.59
CA ARG A 257 -10.23 -2.21 -8.06
C ARG A 257 -10.92 -3.49 -8.55
N GLU A 258 -11.25 -4.43 -7.67
CA GLU A 258 -12.00 -5.63 -8.05
C GLU A 258 -13.48 -5.32 -8.23
N THR A 259 -14.12 -6.06 -9.14
CA THR A 259 -15.56 -5.94 -9.37
C THR A 259 -16.35 -6.31 -8.11
N PRO A 260 -17.32 -5.49 -7.66
CA PRO A 260 -18.20 -5.85 -6.55
C PRO A 260 -18.89 -7.20 -6.79
N GLY A 261 -18.95 -8.04 -5.75
CA GLY A 261 -19.59 -9.37 -5.83
C GLY A 261 -18.76 -10.46 -6.50
N LYS A 262 -17.51 -10.19 -6.90
CA LYS A 262 -16.59 -11.17 -7.53
C LYS A 262 -16.48 -12.52 -6.80
N TYR A 263 -16.60 -12.52 -5.47
CA TYR A 263 -16.51 -13.72 -4.64
C TYR A 263 -17.86 -14.37 -4.31
N ALA A 264 -18.99 -13.77 -4.67
CA ALA A 264 -20.32 -14.18 -4.20
C ALA A 264 -20.64 -15.65 -4.53
N SER A 265 -20.44 -16.06 -5.79
CA SER A 265 -20.70 -17.44 -6.22
C SER A 265 -19.85 -18.48 -5.49
N ARG A 266 -18.59 -18.15 -5.16
CA ARG A 266 -17.69 -19.04 -4.41
C ARG A 266 -18.07 -19.12 -2.93
N MET A 267 -18.60 -18.04 -2.36
CA MET A 267 -19.10 -18.03 -1.00
C MET A 267 -20.39 -18.85 -0.86
N GLU A 268 -21.28 -18.79 -1.86
CA GLU A 268 -22.54 -19.55 -1.90
C GLU A 268 -22.32 -21.05 -2.13
N ALA A 269 -21.40 -21.43 -3.04
CA ALA A 269 -21.20 -22.81 -3.48
C ALA A 269 -20.71 -23.77 -2.39
N ARG A 270 -20.30 -23.28 -1.22
CA ARG A 270 -19.58 -24.07 -0.24
C ARG A 270 -20.21 -24.09 1.15
N ALA A 271 -21.52 -24.18 1.34
CA ALA A 271 -22.14 -24.19 2.69
C ALA A 271 -21.70 -25.38 3.60
N ASP A 272 -20.46 -25.39 4.05
CA ASP A 272 -19.86 -26.31 5.00
C ASP A 272 -19.95 -25.66 6.38
N GLY A 273 -20.77 -26.23 7.27
CA GLY A 273 -21.09 -25.64 8.58
C GLY A 273 -19.90 -25.44 9.55
N VAL A 274 -18.67 -25.68 9.11
CA VAL A 274 -17.43 -25.51 9.87
C VAL A 274 -16.75 -24.16 9.56
N LEU A 275 -17.01 -23.59 8.37
CA LEU A 275 -16.34 -22.38 7.89
C LEU A 275 -17.35 -21.24 7.71
N HIS A 276 -17.25 -20.22 8.57
CA HIS A 276 -17.94 -18.96 8.32
C HIS A 276 -17.21 -18.17 7.23
N ARG A 277 -17.89 -17.73 6.18
CA ARG A 277 -17.31 -16.88 5.13
C ARG A 277 -18.10 -15.59 4.99
N ALA A 278 -17.40 -14.47 4.94
CA ALA A 278 -18.04 -13.19 4.71
C ALA A 278 -17.13 -12.23 3.94
N MET A 279 -17.77 -11.37 3.17
CA MET A 279 -17.16 -10.13 2.70
C MET A 279 -17.03 -9.21 3.89
N TRP A 280 -15.85 -8.64 4.10
CA TRP A 280 -15.67 -7.69 5.19
C TRP A 280 -16.30 -6.34 4.82
N GLY A 281 -17.22 -5.87 5.67
CA GLY A 281 -17.93 -4.59 5.49
C GLY A 281 -17.45 -3.47 6.42
N GLY A 282 -16.48 -3.75 7.29
CA GLY A 282 -15.89 -2.76 8.20
C GLY A 282 -14.60 -2.16 7.64
N THR A 283 -13.79 -1.56 8.51
CA THR A 283 -12.49 -0.98 8.11
C THR A 283 -11.39 -2.04 8.04
N LYS A 284 -10.39 -1.82 7.18
CA LYS A 284 -9.17 -2.67 7.11
C LYS A 284 -8.56 -2.91 8.49
N ASP A 285 -8.41 -1.84 9.28
CA ASP A 285 -7.77 -1.89 10.59
C ASP A 285 -8.53 -2.78 11.58
N GLU A 286 -9.86 -2.70 11.60
CA GLU A 286 -10.68 -3.56 12.43
C GLU A 286 -10.48 -5.04 12.10
N LEU A 287 -10.42 -5.37 10.80
CA LEU A 287 -10.16 -6.74 10.35
C LEU A 287 -8.76 -7.21 10.76
N LEU A 288 -7.73 -6.40 10.52
CA LEU A 288 -6.36 -6.71 10.90
C LEU A 288 -6.22 -6.97 12.41
N LEU A 289 -6.89 -6.14 13.22
CA LEU A 289 -6.87 -6.29 14.68
C LEU A 289 -7.66 -7.51 15.17
N ALA A 290 -8.72 -7.90 14.45
CA ALA A 290 -9.54 -9.07 14.76
C ALA A 290 -8.93 -10.40 14.31
N ALA A 291 -8.07 -10.36 13.29
CA ALA A 291 -7.49 -11.55 12.67
C ALA A 291 -6.50 -12.28 13.59
N ASP A 292 -6.60 -13.60 13.58
CA ASP A 292 -5.58 -14.49 14.12
C ASP A 292 -4.47 -14.71 13.08
N VAL A 293 -4.83 -14.63 11.80
CA VAL A 293 -3.92 -14.78 10.65
C VAL A 293 -4.34 -13.83 9.54
N VAL A 294 -3.38 -13.14 8.94
CA VAL A 294 -3.60 -12.33 7.75
C VAL A 294 -2.93 -12.99 6.54
N LEU A 295 -3.73 -13.23 5.51
CA LEU A 295 -3.31 -13.79 4.25
C LEU A 295 -3.45 -12.72 3.18
N GLY A 296 -2.53 -12.72 2.23
CA GLY A 296 -2.61 -11.85 1.07
C GLY A 296 -1.49 -12.16 0.11
N MET A 297 -1.47 -11.41 -0.99
CA MET A 297 -0.38 -11.44 -1.96
C MET A 297 0.59 -10.29 -1.66
N GLN A 298 1.21 -9.71 -2.70
CA GLN A 298 2.14 -8.58 -2.57
C GLN A 298 1.41 -7.28 -2.20
N SER A 299 1.04 -7.14 -0.93
CA SER A 299 0.28 -6.01 -0.41
C SER A 299 0.95 -5.36 0.80
N THR A 300 0.88 -4.02 0.87
CA THR A 300 1.25 -3.23 2.05
C THR A 300 0.47 -3.64 3.29
N VAL A 301 -0.72 -4.22 3.13
CA VAL A 301 -1.53 -4.72 4.24
C VAL A 301 -0.82 -5.81 5.05
N LEU A 302 0.00 -6.65 4.41
CA LEU A 302 0.80 -7.65 5.12
C LEU A 302 1.87 -6.98 6.00
N VAL A 303 2.41 -5.85 5.57
CA VAL A 303 3.34 -5.05 6.39
C VAL A 303 2.61 -4.50 7.63
N GLU A 304 1.41 -3.95 7.43
CA GLU A 304 0.60 -3.43 8.53
C GLU A 304 0.25 -4.52 9.54
N ALA A 305 -0.14 -5.70 9.05
CA ALA A 305 -0.46 -6.86 9.88
C ALA A 305 0.74 -7.27 10.75
N VAL A 306 1.93 -7.41 10.16
CA VAL A 306 3.18 -7.71 10.90
C VAL A 306 3.44 -6.66 11.98
N TYR A 307 3.24 -5.38 11.66
CA TYR A 307 3.45 -4.30 12.61
C TYR A 307 2.48 -4.38 13.81
N LEU A 308 1.23 -4.76 13.54
CA LEU A 308 0.21 -5.00 14.56
C LEU A 308 0.41 -6.32 15.33
N GLY A 309 1.53 -7.02 15.11
CA GLY A 309 1.88 -8.28 15.76
C GLY A 309 1.04 -9.45 15.26
N ARG A 310 0.47 -9.35 14.06
CA ARG A 310 -0.36 -10.40 13.46
C ARG A 310 0.50 -11.34 12.64
N PRO A 311 0.33 -12.67 12.79
CA PRO A 311 0.91 -13.63 11.88
C PRO A 311 0.44 -13.36 10.45
N VAL A 312 1.38 -13.36 9.51
CA VAL A 312 1.09 -13.17 8.09
C VAL A 312 1.54 -14.36 7.25
N ALA A 313 0.84 -14.61 6.16
CA ALA A 313 1.35 -15.45 5.08
C ALA A 313 1.17 -14.74 3.74
N SER A 314 2.27 -14.60 2.99
CA SER A 314 2.27 -14.14 1.61
C SER A 314 2.04 -15.37 0.71
N LEU A 315 0.99 -15.33 -0.10
CA LEU A 315 0.55 -16.46 -0.90
C LEU A 315 0.91 -16.25 -2.37
N ASP A 316 1.92 -16.97 -2.84
CA ASP A 316 2.36 -17.02 -4.25
C ASP A 316 2.31 -18.48 -4.75
N ILE A 317 1.13 -19.09 -4.66
CA ILE A 317 0.90 -20.52 -4.92
C ILE A 317 1.02 -20.78 -6.43
N GLY A 318 1.82 -21.73 -6.90
CA GLY A 318 1.88 -22.05 -8.34
C GLY A 318 2.92 -21.25 -9.14
N ALA A 319 3.69 -20.37 -8.49
CA ALA A 319 4.76 -19.59 -9.12
C ALA A 319 5.82 -20.46 -9.82
N ALA A 320 5.58 -20.79 -11.09
CA ALA A 320 6.50 -21.46 -11.99
C ALA A 320 7.57 -20.52 -12.58
N TYR A 321 7.66 -19.27 -12.10
CA TYR A 321 8.70 -18.32 -12.47
C TYR A 321 10.07 -18.75 -11.89
N GLY A 322 10.67 -19.72 -12.59
CA GLY A 322 12.07 -20.10 -12.51
C GLY A 322 12.91 -19.11 -13.32
N GLY A 323 13.49 -18.15 -12.61
CA GLY A 323 14.59 -17.33 -13.08
C GLY A 323 15.51 -17.06 -11.90
N ALA A 324 16.80 -17.34 -12.05
CA ALA A 324 17.81 -17.09 -11.03
C ALA A 324 17.86 -15.58 -10.74
N GLY A 325 17.27 -15.16 -9.62
CA GLY A 325 17.22 -13.75 -9.23
C GLY A 325 15.99 -13.29 -8.46
N LYS A 326 15.20 -14.19 -7.83
CA LYS A 326 14.11 -13.76 -6.95
C LYS A 326 14.65 -12.85 -5.86
N GLU A 327 14.29 -11.56 -5.89
CA GLU A 327 14.22 -10.79 -4.66
C GLU A 327 13.19 -11.51 -3.79
N ALA A 328 13.68 -12.09 -2.69
CA ALA A 328 12.80 -12.66 -1.68
C ALA A 328 11.78 -11.58 -1.29
N SER A 329 10.51 -11.96 -1.16
CA SER A 329 9.50 -11.03 -0.66
C SER A 329 10.04 -10.37 0.61
N PRO A 330 9.78 -9.08 0.88
CA PRO A 330 10.28 -8.44 2.11
C PRO A 330 9.88 -9.20 3.38
N PHE A 331 8.84 -10.04 3.31
CA PHE A 331 8.40 -10.95 4.38
C PHE A 331 9.29 -12.20 4.53
N ASP A 332 9.82 -12.73 3.43
CA ASP A 332 10.69 -13.92 3.38
C ASP A 332 12.06 -13.59 3.94
N ALA A 333 12.63 -12.47 3.49
CA ALA A 333 13.93 -11.98 3.94
C ALA A 333 13.94 -11.69 5.46
N ALA A 334 12.77 -11.41 6.02
CA ALA A 334 12.63 -11.02 7.40
C ALA A 334 12.14 -12.14 8.34
N SER A 335 11.80 -13.33 7.80
CA SER A 335 11.22 -14.45 8.56
C SER A 335 9.94 -14.09 9.32
N TRP A 336 9.19 -13.09 8.85
CA TRP A 336 7.99 -12.58 9.54
C TRP A 336 6.69 -13.22 9.07
N GLY A 337 6.76 -14.07 8.03
CA GLY A 337 5.64 -14.85 7.54
C GLY A 337 6.09 -16.18 6.95
N VAL A 338 5.11 -17.02 6.62
CA VAL A 338 5.33 -18.19 5.77
C VAL A 338 5.06 -17.77 4.33
N ALA A 339 6.07 -17.82 3.47
CA ALA A 339 5.82 -17.80 2.04
C ALA A 339 5.38 -19.19 1.59
N CYS A 340 4.13 -19.26 1.15
CA CYS A 340 3.61 -20.45 0.50
C CYS A 340 3.91 -20.36 -0.99
N ILE A 341 5.15 -20.69 -1.37
CA ILE A 341 5.57 -20.75 -2.78
C ILE A 341 5.35 -22.19 -3.28
N GLY A 342 4.61 -22.35 -4.38
CA GLY A 342 4.55 -23.62 -5.10
C GLY A 342 3.21 -24.34 -5.04
N ASP A 343 2.84 -24.98 -3.92
CA ASP A 343 1.69 -25.91 -3.90
C ASP A 343 0.73 -25.80 -2.69
N MET A 344 -0.42 -26.46 -2.83
CA MET A 344 -1.50 -26.55 -1.83
C MET A 344 -1.09 -27.25 -0.52
N THR A 345 -0.10 -28.14 -0.60
CA THR A 345 0.41 -28.89 0.55
C THR A 345 1.16 -27.96 1.49
N THR A 346 1.95 -27.05 0.91
CA THR A 346 2.70 -26.01 1.61
C THR A 346 1.77 -24.99 2.27
N LEU A 347 0.64 -24.66 1.64
CA LEU A 347 -0.40 -23.82 2.26
C LEU A 347 -0.99 -24.47 3.51
N GLN A 348 -1.34 -25.77 3.45
CA GLN A 348 -1.92 -26.47 4.60
C GLN A 348 -0.92 -26.55 5.76
N ALA A 349 0.32 -26.98 5.46
CA ALA A 349 1.40 -27.00 6.44
C ALA A 349 1.65 -25.60 7.02
N GLY A 350 1.66 -24.58 6.16
CA GLY A 350 1.79 -23.18 6.54
C GLY A 350 0.66 -22.73 7.47
N LEU A 351 -0.60 -22.99 7.17
CA LEU A 351 -1.73 -22.61 8.04
C LEU A 351 -1.72 -23.34 9.40
N ASP A 352 -1.24 -24.58 9.44
CA ASP A 352 -1.04 -25.33 10.68
C ASP A 352 0.17 -24.82 11.48
N ASP A 353 1.24 -24.39 10.81
CA ASP A 353 2.44 -23.78 11.38
C ASP A 353 2.28 -22.27 11.67
N VAL A 354 1.30 -21.57 11.11
CA VAL A 354 1.09 -20.13 11.33
C VAL A 354 0.78 -19.86 12.80
N ARG A 355 0.24 -20.84 13.54
CA ARG A 355 0.12 -20.78 15.00
C ARG A 355 1.45 -20.90 15.76
N ARG A 356 2.49 -21.44 15.11
CA ARG A 356 3.87 -21.46 15.59
C ARG A 356 4.66 -20.21 15.21
N LEU A 357 4.13 -19.35 14.32
CA LEU A 357 4.69 -18.02 14.11
C LEU A 357 4.53 -17.26 15.43
N LEU A 358 5.67 -17.13 16.13
CA LEU A 358 5.75 -16.40 17.38
C LEU A 358 5.25 -14.96 17.13
N PRO A 359 4.70 -14.29 18.16
CA PRO A 359 4.36 -12.89 18.07
C PRO A 359 5.56 -12.12 17.52
N VAL A 360 5.41 -11.50 16.36
CA VAL A 360 6.48 -10.71 15.80
C VAL A 360 6.72 -9.53 16.75
N SER A 361 7.98 -9.21 17.02
CA SER A 361 8.35 -8.01 17.77
C SER A 361 7.53 -6.82 17.26
N ARG A 362 6.97 -6.01 18.17
CA ARG A 362 6.35 -4.74 17.76
C ARG A 362 7.39 -3.91 17.01
N ASN A 363 7.00 -3.39 15.86
CA ASN A 363 7.86 -2.61 14.98
C ASN A 363 9.12 -3.33 14.46
N PRO A 364 8.98 -4.48 13.78
CA PRO A 364 10.14 -5.22 13.30
C PRO A 364 10.80 -4.55 12.09
N LEU A 365 10.08 -3.63 11.44
CA LEU A 365 10.53 -2.82 10.31
C LEU A 365 11.28 -1.54 10.71
N GLY A 366 11.35 -1.24 12.00
CA GLY A 366 11.98 -0.02 12.48
C GLY A 366 11.30 1.26 11.97
N ILE A 367 9.98 1.26 11.83
CA ILE A 367 9.18 2.46 11.55
C ILE A 367 9.44 3.50 12.63
N ARG A 368 9.77 4.72 12.21
CA ARG A 368 10.09 5.83 13.10
C ARG A 368 9.06 6.94 12.95
N PRO A 369 8.59 7.54 14.06
CA PRO A 369 7.74 8.72 13.98
C PRO A 369 8.44 9.87 13.26
N GLY A 370 7.66 10.82 12.75
CA GLY A 370 8.12 12.01 12.05
C GLY A 370 8.33 11.85 10.54
N CYS A 371 7.65 10.91 9.87
CA CYS A 371 7.69 10.77 8.41
C CYS A 371 7.25 12.06 7.73
N ALA A 372 6.10 12.62 8.15
CA ALA A 372 5.58 13.88 7.60
C ALA A 372 6.60 15.03 7.74
N ALA A 373 7.29 15.12 8.88
CA ALA A 373 8.32 16.14 9.11
C ALA A 373 9.55 15.93 8.19
N ARG A 374 10.00 14.69 7.99
CA ARG A 374 11.10 14.36 7.08
C ARG A 374 10.74 14.64 5.62
N LEU A 375 9.52 14.28 5.20
CA LEU A 375 9.00 14.59 3.87
C LEU A 375 8.97 16.11 3.65
N ALA A 376 8.38 16.87 4.58
CA ALA A 376 8.34 18.32 4.50
C ALA A 376 9.75 18.95 4.43
N GLN A 377 10.70 18.42 5.21
CA GLN A 377 12.08 18.90 5.19
C GLN A 377 12.72 18.74 3.80
N VAL A 378 12.56 17.57 3.17
CA VAL A 378 13.09 17.32 1.82
C VAL A 378 12.40 18.18 0.77
N LEU A 379 11.06 18.29 0.81
CA LEU A 379 10.28 19.00 -0.20
C LEU A 379 10.43 20.53 -0.11
N CYS A 380 10.67 21.08 1.08
CA CYS A 380 10.83 22.53 1.27
C CYS A 380 12.27 23.01 1.13
N GLY A 381 13.18 22.19 0.57
CA GLY A 381 14.58 22.58 0.37
C GLY A 381 15.36 22.82 1.66
N GLY A 382 14.86 22.34 2.80
CA GLY A 382 15.63 22.33 4.04
C GLY A 382 16.79 21.36 3.85
N ALA A 383 18.00 21.88 3.71
CA ALA A 383 19.21 21.08 3.57
C ALA A 383 19.27 20.04 4.70
N THR A 384 18.84 18.82 4.44
CA THR A 384 19.28 17.68 5.21
C THR A 384 20.74 17.53 4.84
N THR A 385 21.66 17.74 5.78
CA THR A 385 22.93 16.99 5.69
C THR A 385 22.48 15.54 5.60
N PRO A 386 22.69 14.86 4.45
CA PRO A 386 22.28 13.48 4.34
C PRO A 386 23.01 12.75 5.47
N ARG A 387 22.28 12.11 6.37
CA ARG A 387 22.85 10.92 7.01
C ARG A 387 22.88 9.88 5.90
N GLY A 388 23.80 10.07 4.96
CA GLY A 388 23.99 9.17 3.86
C GLY A 388 24.17 7.81 4.47
N VAL A 389 23.43 6.83 3.98
CA VAL A 389 23.82 5.44 4.14
C VAL A 389 25.17 5.37 3.46
N ALA A 390 26.24 5.54 4.24
CA ALA A 390 27.59 5.47 3.72
C ALA A 390 27.68 4.08 3.10
N ALA A 391 27.90 4.03 1.78
CA ALA A 391 28.14 2.78 1.10
C ALA A 391 29.19 2.04 1.93
N ALA A 392 28.82 0.90 2.49
CA ALA A 392 29.73 0.06 3.24
C ALA A 392 30.82 -0.35 2.25
N LYS A 393 31.92 0.41 2.21
CA LYS A 393 33.11 0.04 1.44
C LYS A 393 33.64 -1.20 2.14
N GLY A 394 33.33 -2.35 1.55
CA GLY A 394 33.92 -3.62 1.95
C GLY A 394 35.43 -3.47 1.97
N ALA A 395 36.01 -3.62 3.16
CA ALA A 395 37.40 -4.01 3.28
C ALA A 395 37.47 -5.48 2.88
N ALA A 396 38.10 -5.74 1.74
CA ALA A 396 38.62 -7.05 1.38
C ALA A 396 39.91 -7.32 2.17
#